data_AF-D3P955-F1
#
_entry.id   AF-D3P955-F1
#
_cell.length_a   1.000
_cell.length_b   1.000
_cell.length_c   1.000
_cell.angle_alpha   90.00
_cell.angle_beta   90.00
_cell.angle_gamma   90.00
#
_symmetry.space_group_name_H-M   'P 1'
#
loop_
_entity.id
_entity.type
_entity.pdbx_description
1 polymer ?
#
loop_
_entity_poly.entity_id
_entity_poly.type
_entity_poly.pdbx_seq_one_letter_code
_entity_poly.pdbx_strand_id
1 'polypeptide(L)'
;MNREELLELRKEITIIEDFQEELGSDEKKALSEMKLKFDKNFELLSDDDKKWLNTEYFRWIELYLNELSCKAHGCSGCSGGCDIEF
;
A
#
# COMPACT_ATOMS: atom_id res chain seq x y z
N MET A 1 12.77 13.82 -4.62
CA MET A 1 12.10 12.52 -4.81
C MET A 1 11.06 12.73 -5.88
N ASN A 2 11.04 11.90 -6.91
CA ASN A 2 10.05 12.01 -7.99
C ASN A 2 8.72 11.32 -7.58
N ARG A 3 7.69 11.45 -8.41
CA ARG A 3 6.36 10.89 -8.13
C ARG A 3 6.36 9.35 -8.06
N GLU A 4 7.21 8.69 -8.85
CA GLU A 4 7.34 7.23 -8.86
C GLU A 4 7.98 6.72 -7.56
N GLU A 5 9.05 7.34 -7.10
CA GLU A 5 9.71 7.04 -5.82
C GLU A 5 8.77 7.27 -4.62
N LEU A 6 7.94 8.33 -4.69
CA LEU A 6 6.92 8.62 -3.70
C LEU A 6 5.79 7.57 -3.67
N LEU A 7 5.41 7.05 -4.85
CA LEU A 7 4.46 5.95 -4.96
C LEU A 7 5.01 4.68 -4.31
N GLU A 8 6.26 4.30 -4.59
CA GLU A 8 6.88 3.14 -3.96
C GLU A 8 7.00 3.31 -2.44
N LEU A 9 7.42 4.49 -1.97
CA LEU A 9 7.45 4.79 -0.54
C LEU A 9 6.07 4.63 0.12
N ARG A 10 5.00 5.05 -0.56
CA ARG A 10 3.63 4.88 -0.04
C ARG A 10 3.25 3.41 0.08
N LYS A 11 3.59 2.59 -0.92
CA LYS A 11 3.34 1.13 -0.89
C LYS A 11 4.09 0.46 0.25
N GLU A 12 5.37 0.80 0.43
CA GLU A 12 6.19 0.29 1.53
C GLU A 12 5.61 0.65 2.90
N ILE A 13 5.20 1.91 3.10
CA ILE A 13 4.52 2.34 4.33
C ILE A 13 3.30 1.46 4.59
N THR A 14 2.47 1.22 3.57
CA THR A 14 1.25 0.43 3.73
C THR A 14 1.52 -1.03 4.07
N ILE A 15 2.53 -1.65 3.45
CA ILE A 15 2.94 -3.02 3.78
C ILE A 15 3.40 -3.08 5.24
N ILE A 16 4.25 -2.13 5.67
CA ILE A 16 4.77 -2.11 7.04
C ILE A 16 3.65 -1.83 8.06
N GLU A 17 2.68 -0.98 7.72
CA GLU A 17 1.50 -0.71 8.55
C GLU A 17 0.64 -1.95 8.78
N ASP A 18 0.55 -2.85 7.79
CA ASP A 18 -0.19 -4.11 7.90
C ASP A 18 0.36 -5.02 9.01
N PHE A 19 1.68 -4.93 9.26
CA PHE A 19 2.38 -5.66 10.32
C PHE A 19 2.67 -4.79 11.56
N GLN A 20 2.00 -3.64 11.74
CA GLN A 20 2.32 -2.67 12.80
C GLN A 20 2.30 -3.25 14.24
N GLU A 21 1.51 -4.30 14.46
CA GLU A 21 1.39 -4.99 15.75
C GLU A 21 2.66 -5.78 16.09
N GLU A 22 3.38 -6.25 15.07
CA GLU A 22 4.63 -7.01 15.19
C GLU A 22 5.87 -6.11 15.27
N LEU A 23 5.75 -4.83 14.92
CA LEU A 23 6.89 -3.90 14.89
C LEU A 23 7.42 -3.56 16.28
N GLY A 24 8.73 -3.65 16.42
CA GLY A 24 9.48 -3.14 17.55
C GLY A 24 9.47 -1.61 17.64
N SER A 25 9.96 -1.06 18.75
CA SER A 25 9.99 0.39 18.99
C SER A 25 10.78 1.15 17.91
N ASP A 26 11.90 0.60 17.47
CA ASP A 26 12.76 1.24 16.46
C ASP A 26 12.12 1.20 15.07
N GLU A 27 11.42 0.12 14.74
CA GLU A 27 10.70 -0.03 13.47
C GLU A 27 9.47 0.89 13.42
N LYS A 28 8.75 1.06 14.54
CA LYS A 28 7.67 2.05 14.66
C LYS A 28 8.17 3.48 14.48
N LYS A 29 9.37 3.77 14.97
CA LYS A 29 10.02 5.07 14.75
C LYS A 29 10.40 5.25 13.28
N ALA A 30 11.00 4.23 12.66
CA ALA A 30 11.33 4.25 11.23
C ALA A 30 10.07 4.45 10.36
N LEU A 31 8.97 3.76 10.67
CA LEU A 31 7.69 3.93 9.99
C LEU A 31 7.17 5.38 10.12
N SER A 32 7.30 5.97 11.30
CA SER A 32 6.91 7.37 11.52
C SER A 32 7.76 8.35 10.71
N GLU A 33 9.07 8.09 10.60
CA GLU A 33 9.98 8.88 9.76
C GLU A 33 9.66 8.72 8.26
N MET A 34 9.31 7.52 7.81
CA MET A 34 8.86 7.26 6.44
C MET A 34 7.57 8.00 6.11
N LYS A 35 6.58 7.98 6.99
CA LYS A 35 5.33 8.75 6.84
C LYS A 35 5.58 10.24 6.72
N LEU A 36 6.39 10.79 7.62
CA LEU A 36 6.75 12.21 7.61
C LEU A 36 7.54 12.59 6.35
N LYS A 37 8.39 11.69 5.84
CA LYS A 37 9.10 11.87 4.57
C LYS A 37 8.12 11.85 3.39
N PHE A 38 7.14 10.95 3.39
CA PHE A 38 6.10 10.90 2.37
C PHE A 38 5.30 12.21 2.36
N ASP A 39 4.74 12.64 3.49
CA ASP A 39 3.90 13.84 3.60
C ASP A 39 4.63 15.09 3.08
N LYS A 40 5.87 15.30 3.53
CA LYS A 40 6.69 16.44 3.08
C LYS A 40 6.93 16.46 1.58
N ASN A 41 7.20 15.30 0.97
CA ASN A 41 7.50 15.25 -0.46
C ASN A 41 6.20 15.24 -1.30
N PHE A 42 5.11 14.70 -0.75
CA PHE A 42 3.79 14.71 -1.38
C PHE A 42 3.25 16.14 -1.48
N GLU A 43 3.42 16.97 -0.44
CA GLU A 43 3.00 18.37 -0.47
C GLU A 43 3.66 19.17 -1.62
N LEU A 44 4.92 18.85 -1.94
CA LEU A 44 5.71 19.49 -2.99
C LEU A 44 5.32 19.07 -4.41
N LEU A 45 4.53 18.00 -4.57
CA LEU A 45 4.06 17.58 -5.89
C LEU A 45 3.04 18.56 -6.48
N SER A 46 3.01 18.62 -7.80
CA SER A 46 1.93 19.28 -8.55
C SER A 46 0.58 18.57 -8.31
N ASP A 47 -0.53 19.25 -8.55
CA ASP A 47 -1.86 18.63 -8.41
C ASP A 47 -2.06 17.46 -9.38
N ASP A 48 -1.51 17.56 -10.60
CA ASP A 48 -1.55 16.48 -11.58
C ASP A 48 -0.76 15.25 -11.10
N ASP A 49 0.43 15.46 -10.54
CA ASP A 49 1.24 14.36 -10.00
C ASP A 49 0.62 13.73 -8.75
N LYS A 50 0.00 14.54 -7.88
CA LYS A 50 -0.78 14.04 -6.72
C LYS A 50 -1.94 13.16 -7.18
N LYS A 51 -2.68 13.60 -8.20
CA LYS A 51 -3.79 12.84 -8.77
C LYS A 51 -3.31 11.54 -9.40
N TRP A 52 -2.22 11.58 -10.15
CA TRP A 52 -1.59 10.39 -10.73
C TRP A 52 -1.18 9.40 -9.64
N LEU A 53 -0.44 9.86 -8.63
CA LEU A 53 0.05 9.01 -7.52
C LEU A 53 -1.11 8.34 -6.80
N ASN A 54 -2.14 9.11 -6.42
CA ASN A 54 -3.32 8.56 -5.75
C ASN A 54 -4.01 7.50 -6.62
N THR A 55 -4.17 7.77 -7.93
CA THR A 55 -4.80 6.82 -8.86
C THR A 55 -4.02 5.51 -8.95
N GLU A 56 -2.70 5.58 -9.13
CA GLU A 56 -1.87 4.37 -9.23
C GLU A 56 -1.78 3.63 -7.89
N TYR A 57 -1.72 4.36 -6.77
CA TYR A 57 -1.77 3.76 -5.44
C TYR A 57 -3.10 3.03 -5.20
N PHE A 58 -4.23 3.60 -5.61
CA PHE A 58 -5.53 2.93 -5.50
C PHE A 58 -5.63 1.66 -6.35
N ARG A 59 -5.13 1.69 -7.59
CA ARG A 59 -5.08 0.46 -8.40
C ARG A 59 -4.21 -0.61 -7.76
N TRP A 60 -3.09 -0.22 -7.20
CA TRP A 60 -2.19 -1.14 -6.52
C TRP A 60 -2.81 -1.72 -5.24
N ILE A 61 -3.47 -0.90 -4.40
CA ILE A 61 -4.04 -1.40 -3.13
C ILE A 61 -5.19 -2.38 -3.38
N GLU A 62 -5.99 -2.18 -4.43
CA GLU A 62 -7.01 -3.16 -4.84
C GLU A 62 -6.39 -4.52 -5.17
N LEU A 63 -5.28 -4.54 -5.92
CA LEU A 63 -4.55 -5.78 -6.21
C LEU A 63 -3.93 -6.40 -4.96
N TYR A 64 -3.29 -5.58 -4.12
CA TYR A 64 -2.66 -6.01 -2.88
C TYR A 64 -3.66 -6.67 -1.92
N LEU A 65 -4.82 -6.03 -1.70
CA LEU A 65 -5.89 -6.57 -0.85
C LEU A 65 -6.52 -7.82 -1.46
N ASN A 66 -6.73 -7.85 -2.78
CA ASN A 66 -7.23 -9.05 -3.46
C ASN A 66 -6.26 -10.23 -3.28
N GLU A 67 -4.96 -10.02 -3.50
CA GLU A 67 -3.95 -11.06 -3.29
C GLU A 67 -3.87 -11.53 -1.83
N LEU A 68 -3.95 -10.62 -0.86
CA LEU A 68 -4.03 -10.96 0.56
C LEU A 68 -5.27 -11.79 0.88
N SER A 69 -6.44 -11.40 0.37
CA SER A 69 -7.70 -12.12 0.58
C SER A 69 -7.67 -13.52 -0.03
N CYS A 70 -7.07 -13.68 -1.21
CA CYS A 70 -6.89 -14.98 -1.86
C CYS A 70 -5.93 -15.89 -1.08
N LYS A 71 -4.87 -15.32 -0.47
CA LYS A 71 -3.95 -16.07 0.40
C LYS A 71 -4.59 -16.47 1.73
N ALA A 72 -5.44 -15.63 2.32
CA ALA A 72 -6.10 -15.91 3.60
C ALA A 72 -7.19 -17.00 3.50
N HIS A 73 -7.82 -17.16 2.34
CA HIS A 73 -8.93 -18.11 2.15
C HIS A 73 -8.56 -19.47 1.52
N GLY A 74 -7.27 -19.76 1.28
CA GLY A 74 -6.86 -21.07 0.75
C GLY A 74 -7.38 -21.37 -0.66
N CYS A 75 -7.80 -20.36 -1.43
CA CYS A 75 -8.27 -20.54 -2.80
C CYS A 75 -7.07 -20.60 -3.75
N SER A 76 -6.69 -21.81 -4.15
CA SER A 76 -5.79 -22.04 -5.27
C SER A 76 -6.51 -21.75 -6.60
N GLY A 77 -6.59 -20.48 -7.01
CA GLY A 77 -7.08 -20.16 -8.34
C GLY A 77 -7.67 -18.77 -8.47
N CYS A 78 -6.82 -17.78 -8.75
CA CYS A 78 -7.29 -16.47 -9.22
C CYS A 78 -7.66 -16.57 -10.71
N SER A 79 -8.70 -17.32 -11.06
CA SER A 79 -9.32 -17.36 -12.40
C SER A 79 -10.67 -18.09 -12.36
N GLY A 80 -11.74 -17.35 -12.09
CA GLY A 80 -13.12 -17.76 -12.40
C GLY A 80 -13.93 -18.34 -11.24
N GLY A 81 -14.99 -17.62 -10.87
CA GLY A 81 -16.15 -18.15 -10.15
C GLY A 81 -15.95 -18.41 -8.66
N CYS A 82 -16.22 -17.40 -7.82
CA CYS A 82 -16.60 -17.68 -6.44
C CYS A 82 -18.07 -18.13 -6.43
N ASP A 83 -18.31 -19.43 -6.55
CA ASP A 83 -19.63 -20.00 -6.23
C ASP A 83 -19.78 -20.00 -4.71
N ILE A 84 -20.62 -19.08 -4.21
CA ILE A 84 -21.11 -19.08 -2.84
C ILE A 84 -22.31 -20.04 -2.83
N GLU A 85 -22.11 -21.25 -2.31
CA GLU A 85 -23.24 -22.10 -1.91
C GLU A 85 -23.76 -21.63 -0.54
N PHE A 86 -25.06 -21.30 -0.51
CA PHE A 86 -25.84 -20.95 0.69
C PHE A 86 -26.17 -22.17 1.54
#